data_AF-A0A0M3J9V2-F1
#
_entry.id   AF-A0A0M3J9V2-F1
#
_cell.length_a   1.000
_cell.length_b   1.000
_cell.length_c   1.000
_cell.angle_alpha   90.00
_cell.angle_beta   90.00
_cell.angle_gamma   90.00
#
_symmetry.space_group_name_H-M   'P 1'
#
loop_
_entity.id
_entity.type
_entity.pdbx_description
1 polymer ?
#
loop_
_entity_poly.entity_id
_entity_poly.type
_entity_poly.pdbx_seq_one_letter_code
_entity_poly.pdbx_strand_id
1 'polypeptide(L)'
;LTRLHPIGVKLLFSYAAQAVLTFLYITFLSVMGERIATDLRMTLFERLLHQDMSFYDSTLTGELNARLSADVQEFKSSLKLTLAQGLKTFTQTGGCMISLFMISPKMTMITMTSMPLVIVIGTVFGSLLRKLSRRSQAQNAIAAAVADEAFANIRTVRAFAMENQEIAFVFDI
;
A
#
# COMPACT_ATOMS: atom_id res chain seq x y z
N LEU A 1 30.68 32.03 -20.80
CA LEU A 1 30.33 30.64 -21.22
C LEU A 1 31.23 29.54 -20.62
N THR A 2 32.46 29.80 -20.18
CA THR A 2 33.42 28.80 -19.66
C THR A 2 33.11 28.24 -18.25
N ARG A 3 32.28 28.91 -17.45
CA ARG A 3 31.85 28.43 -16.10
C ARG A 3 30.69 27.41 -16.15
N LEU A 4 30.00 27.26 -17.29
CA LEU A 4 28.84 26.37 -17.42
C LEU A 4 29.22 24.89 -17.61
N HIS A 5 30.30 24.64 -18.35
CA HIS A 5 30.83 23.30 -18.62
C HIS A 5 31.19 22.51 -17.34
N PRO A 6 31.91 23.07 -16.34
CA PRO A 6 32.27 22.31 -15.14
C PRO A 6 31.08 22.02 -14.21
N ILE A 7 30.02 22.85 -14.23
CA ILE A 7 28.82 22.62 -13.42
C ILE A 7 27.95 21.54 -14.06
N GLY A 8 27.79 21.59 -15.40
CA GLY A 8 27.06 20.58 -16.16
C GLY A 8 27.65 19.18 -15.97
N VAL A 9 28.98 19.05 -16.06
CA VAL A 9 29.67 17.76 -15.83
C VAL A 9 29.48 17.24 -14.41
N LYS A 10 29.52 18.11 -13.39
CA LYS A 10 29.27 17.72 -11.98
C LYS A 10 27.84 17.22 -11.76
N LEU A 11 26.86 17.91 -12.34
CA LEU A 11 25.46 17.49 -12.26
C LEU A 11 25.26 16.14 -12.94
N LEU A 12 25.77 15.98 -14.16
CA LEU A 12 25.65 14.74 -14.92
C LEU A 12 26.30 13.56 -14.18
N PHE A 13 27.49 13.77 -13.58
CA PHE A 13 28.14 12.77 -12.74
C PHE A 13 27.31 12.43 -11.50
N SER A 14 26.73 13.43 -10.82
CA SER A 14 25.89 13.20 -9.64
C SER A 14 24.61 12.43 -9.96
N TYR A 15 23.95 12.71 -11.09
CA TYR A 15 22.77 11.98 -11.54
C TYR A 15 23.12 10.55 -11.98
N ALA A 16 24.24 10.37 -12.67
CA ALA A 16 24.73 9.04 -13.04
C ALA A 16 25.05 8.20 -11.79
N ALA A 17 25.78 8.78 -10.83
CA ALA A 17 26.10 8.12 -9.57
C ALA A 17 24.82 7.77 -8.78
N GLN A 18 23.85 8.69 -8.71
CA GLN A 18 22.55 8.45 -8.07
C GLN A 18 21.80 7.30 -8.74
N ALA A 19 21.76 7.25 -10.08
CA ALA A 19 21.09 6.19 -10.82
C ALA A 19 21.71 4.81 -10.53
N VAL A 20 23.04 4.72 -10.54
CA VAL A 20 23.77 3.49 -10.21
C VAL A 20 23.52 3.05 -8.77
N LEU A 21 23.61 3.97 -7.79
CA LEU A 21 23.33 3.65 -6.39
C LEU A 21 21.89 3.18 -6.20
N THR A 22 20.93 3.84 -6.85
CA THR A 22 19.51 3.48 -6.76
C THR A 22 19.27 2.09 -7.35
N PHE A 23 19.89 1.78 -8.48
CA PHE A 23 19.79 0.46 -9.11
C PHE A 23 20.38 -0.65 -8.22
N LEU A 24 21.57 -0.43 -7.68
CA LEU A 24 22.21 -1.38 -6.76
C LEU A 24 21.37 -1.61 -5.52
N TYR A 25 20.88 -0.53 -4.91
CA TYR A 25 20.01 -0.58 -3.74
C TYR A 25 18.72 -1.38 -3.99
N ILE A 26 18.00 -1.09 -5.09
CA ILE A 26 16.76 -1.78 -5.44
C ILE A 26 17.03 -3.27 -5.67
N THR A 27 18.12 -3.59 -6.38
CA THR A 27 18.50 -4.97 -6.68
C THR A 27 18.84 -5.74 -5.40
N PHE A 28 19.67 -5.16 -4.53
CA PHE A 28 20.10 -5.80 -3.28
C PHE A 28 18.91 -6.07 -2.36
N LEU A 29 18.03 -5.07 -2.20
CA LEU A 29 16.79 -5.20 -1.45
C LEU A 29 15.87 -6.27 -2.05
N SER A 30 15.75 -6.34 -3.37
CA SER A 30 14.92 -7.35 -4.04
C SER A 30 15.44 -8.76 -3.79
N VAL A 31 16.76 -8.96 -3.85
CA VAL A 31 17.41 -10.25 -3.57
C VAL A 31 17.24 -10.62 -2.09
N MET A 32 17.48 -9.69 -1.16
CA MET A 32 17.27 -9.95 0.26
C MET A 32 15.80 -10.28 0.58
N GLY A 33 14.86 -9.53 0.01
CA GLY A 33 13.43 -9.77 0.19
C GLY A 33 12.99 -11.13 -0.34
N GLU A 34 13.57 -11.60 -1.45
CA GLU A 34 13.30 -12.95 -1.97
C GLU A 34 13.83 -14.06 -1.06
N ARG A 35 15.04 -13.88 -0.51
CA ARG A 35 15.62 -14.83 0.44
C ARG A 35 14.78 -14.96 1.71
N ILE A 36 14.42 -13.82 2.31
CA ILE A 36 13.57 -13.79 3.51
C ILE A 36 12.20 -14.44 3.23
N ALA A 37 11.60 -14.16 2.06
CA ALA A 37 10.34 -14.77 1.67
C ALA A 37 10.46 -16.30 1.51
N THR A 38 11.56 -16.77 0.94
CA THR A 38 11.80 -18.21 0.76
C THR A 38 12.01 -18.90 2.11
N ASP A 39 12.80 -18.32 3.01
CA ASP A 39 13.03 -18.85 4.36
C ASP A 39 11.73 -18.88 5.18
N LEU A 40 10.88 -17.86 5.04
CA LEU A 40 9.57 -17.80 5.68
C LEU A 40 8.63 -18.89 5.14
N ARG A 41 8.60 -19.11 3.82
CA ARG A 41 7.83 -20.22 3.21
C ARG A 41 8.29 -21.57 3.74
N MET A 42 9.60 -21.82 3.76
CA MET A 42 10.15 -23.09 4.24
C MET A 42 9.79 -23.32 5.71
N THR A 43 9.96 -22.29 6.55
CA THR A 43 9.62 -22.37 7.98
C THR A 43 8.12 -22.59 8.18
N LEU A 44 7.26 -21.87 7.47
CA LEU A 44 5.80 -22.05 7.57
C LEU A 44 5.38 -23.44 7.11
N PHE A 45 5.95 -23.94 6.02
CA PHE A 45 5.68 -25.29 5.52
C PHE A 45 6.06 -26.36 6.54
N GLU A 46 7.27 -26.26 7.13
CA GLU A 46 7.72 -27.16 8.19
C GLU A 46 6.78 -27.14 9.40
N ARG A 47 6.34 -25.95 9.84
CA ARG A 47 5.43 -25.80 10.99
C ARG A 47 4.04 -26.36 10.69
N LEU A 48 3.52 -26.14 9.49
CA LEU A 48 2.24 -26.70 9.09
C LEU A 48 2.28 -28.22 9.14
N LEU A 49 3.33 -28.87 8.62
CA LEU A 49 3.47 -30.33 8.62
C LEU A 49 3.48 -30.98 10.01
N HIS A 50 3.87 -30.24 11.06
CA HIS A 50 3.90 -30.75 12.43
C HIS A 50 2.63 -30.44 13.23
N GLN A 51 1.59 -29.91 12.59
CA GLN A 51 0.36 -29.50 13.26
C GLN A 51 -0.60 -30.69 13.47
N ASP A 52 -1.41 -30.63 14.54
CA ASP A 52 -2.35 -31.70 14.91
C ASP A 52 -3.45 -31.95 13.85
N MET A 53 -3.93 -33.18 13.77
CA MET A 53 -4.97 -33.59 12.80
C MET A 53 -6.27 -32.77 12.96
N SER A 54 -6.61 -32.34 14.17
CA SER A 54 -7.77 -31.49 14.44
C SER A 54 -7.71 -30.13 13.74
N PHE A 55 -6.50 -29.62 13.46
CA PHE A 55 -6.30 -28.40 12.69
C PHE A 55 -6.56 -28.64 11.19
N TYR A 56 -6.23 -29.82 10.69
CA TYR A 56 -6.51 -30.20 9.30
C TYR A 56 -7.98 -30.52 9.06
N ASP A 57 -8.68 -31.06 10.06
CA ASP A 57 -10.13 -31.31 9.99
C ASP A 57 -10.94 -30.00 9.92
N SER A 58 -10.42 -28.90 10.50
CA SER A 58 -11.08 -27.59 10.49
C SER A 58 -10.70 -26.69 9.31
N THR A 59 -9.62 -26.99 8.58
CA THR A 59 -9.01 -26.05 7.62
C THR A 59 -8.89 -26.66 6.23
N LEU A 60 -9.43 -25.99 5.21
CA LEU A 60 -9.30 -26.48 3.83
C LEU A 60 -7.85 -26.41 3.34
N THR A 61 -7.37 -27.46 2.66
CA THR A 61 -6.04 -27.52 2.05
C THR A 61 -5.73 -26.33 1.13
N GLY A 62 -6.75 -25.79 0.46
CA GLY A 62 -6.62 -24.60 -0.39
C GLY A 62 -6.29 -23.32 0.40
N GLU A 63 -6.78 -23.19 1.63
CA GLU A 63 -6.49 -22.06 2.50
C GLU A 63 -5.05 -22.09 3.00
N LEU A 64 -4.53 -23.28 3.32
CA LEU A 64 -3.13 -23.46 3.74
C LEU A 64 -2.15 -23.07 2.63
N ASN A 65 -2.44 -23.45 1.38
CA ASN A 65 -1.64 -23.05 0.23
C ASN A 65 -1.71 -21.54 -0.05
N ALA A 66 -2.89 -20.95 0.14
CA ALA A 66 -3.08 -19.50 0.04
C ALA A 66 -2.24 -18.77 1.10
N ARG A 67 -2.25 -19.20 2.36
CA ARG A 67 -1.42 -18.60 3.42
C ARG A 67 0.08 -18.73 3.13
N LEU A 68 0.53 -19.89 2.67
CA LEU A 68 1.93 -20.12 2.34
C LEU A 68 2.44 -19.23 1.20
N SER A 69 1.58 -18.95 0.21
CA SER A 69 1.98 -18.21 -0.99
C SER A 69 1.66 -16.71 -0.91
N ALA A 70 0.42 -16.36 -0.55
CA ALA A 70 -0.11 -15.00 -0.52
C ALA A 70 0.41 -14.21 0.68
N ASP A 71 0.28 -14.73 1.90
CA ASP A 71 0.70 -14.00 3.11
C ASP A 71 2.21 -13.73 3.08
N VAL A 72 3.01 -14.69 2.59
CA VAL A 72 4.45 -14.50 2.45
C VAL A 72 4.78 -13.44 1.40
N GLN A 73 4.03 -13.39 0.30
CA GLN A 73 4.20 -12.36 -0.72
C GLN A 73 3.79 -10.97 -0.22
N GLU A 74 2.73 -10.90 0.57
CA GLU A 74 2.26 -9.67 1.23
C GLU A 74 3.27 -9.19 2.28
N PHE A 75 3.81 -10.10 3.08
CA PHE A 75 4.89 -9.82 4.03
C PHE A 75 6.12 -9.26 3.32
N LYS A 76 6.57 -9.91 2.24
CA LYS A 76 7.69 -9.44 1.41
C LYS A 76 7.45 -8.02 0.90
N SER A 77 6.25 -7.75 0.38
CA SER A 77 5.87 -6.44 -0.15
C SER A 77 5.84 -5.38 0.94
N SER A 78 5.30 -5.72 2.11
CA SER A 78 5.24 -4.84 3.28
C SER A 78 6.63 -4.55 3.83
N LEU A 79 7.50 -5.55 3.93
CA LEU A 79 8.88 -5.38 4.38
C LEU A 79 9.66 -4.49 3.42
N LYS A 80 9.48 -4.68 2.10
CA LYS A 80 10.03 -3.79 1.07
C LYS A 80 9.55 -2.35 1.27
N LEU A 81 8.25 -2.15 1.49
CA LEU A 81 7.70 -0.81 1.71
C LEU A 81 8.27 -0.18 2.99
N THR A 82 8.16 -0.86 4.13
CA THR A 82 8.52 -0.29 5.43
C THR A 82 10.01 -0.04 5.56
N LEU A 83 10.86 -0.99 5.20
CA LEU A 83 12.31 -0.81 5.36
C LEU A 83 12.89 0.09 4.29
N ALA A 84 12.55 -0.16 3.02
CA ALA A 84 13.21 0.52 1.92
C ALA A 84 12.66 1.93 1.70
N GLN A 85 11.34 2.01 1.51
CA GLN A 85 10.70 3.29 1.29
C GLN A 85 10.75 4.14 2.57
N GLY A 86 10.61 3.51 3.74
CA GLY A 86 10.76 4.20 5.04
C GLY A 86 12.15 4.81 5.22
N LEU A 87 13.21 4.01 5.08
CA LEU A 87 14.59 4.51 5.24
C LEU A 87 14.94 5.58 4.21
N LYS A 88 14.52 5.40 2.94
CA LYS A 88 14.71 6.40 1.88
C LYS A 88 14.02 7.70 2.24
N THR A 89 12.74 7.64 2.63
CA THR A 89 11.96 8.82 2.99
C THR A 89 12.58 9.52 4.19
N PHE A 90 12.98 8.77 5.22
CA PHE A 90 13.63 9.33 6.41
C PHE A 90 14.94 10.05 6.08
N THR A 91 15.80 9.41 5.30
CA THR A 91 17.08 9.99 4.87
C THR A 91 16.88 11.20 3.97
N GLN A 92 15.90 11.15 3.07
CA GLN A 92 15.58 12.25 2.16
C GLN A 92 15.00 13.43 2.93
N THR A 93 14.04 13.21 3.83
CA THR A 93 13.48 14.26 4.68
C THR A 93 14.56 14.89 5.56
N GLY A 94 15.40 14.08 6.21
CA GLY A 94 16.53 14.59 7.00
C GLY A 94 17.52 15.40 6.16
N GLY A 95 17.93 14.88 5.01
CA GLY A 95 18.85 15.56 4.09
C GLY A 95 18.28 16.87 3.54
N CYS A 96 16.99 16.88 3.16
CA CYS A 96 16.30 18.10 2.74
C CYS A 96 16.25 19.13 3.88
N MET A 97 15.91 18.70 5.09
CA MET A 97 15.81 19.59 6.24
C MET A 97 17.17 20.23 6.58
N ILE A 98 18.24 19.43 6.62
CA ILE A 98 19.61 19.93 6.83
C ILE A 98 20.01 20.91 5.72
N SER A 99 19.74 20.57 4.46
CA SER A 99 20.05 21.43 3.31
C SER A 99 19.32 22.78 3.38
N LEU A 100 18.04 22.77 3.73
CA LEU A 100 17.23 23.98 3.93
C LEU A 100 17.82 24.86 5.04
N PHE A 101 18.21 24.27 6.18
CA PHE A 101 18.84 25.00 7.29
C PHE A 101 20.21 25.60 6.90
N MET A 102 21.02 24.90 6.10
CA MET A 102 22.31 25.42 5.64
C MET A 102 22.17 26.59 4.67
N ILE A 103 21.13 26.60 3.82
CA ILE A 103 20.92 27.67 2.83
C ILE A 103 20.45 28.96 3.51
N SER A 104 19.36 28.90 4.28
CA SER A 104 18.79 30.10 4.92
C SER A 104 17.81 29.75 6.04
N PRO A 105 18.26 29.76 7.31
CA PRO A 105 17.42 29.34 8.44
C PRO A 105 16.18 30.23 8.64
N LYS A 106 16.23 31.52 8.25
CA LYS A 106 15.09 32.44 8.35
C LYS A 106 13.92 32.05 7.43
N MET A 107 14.20 31.69 6.18
CA MET A 107 13.16 31.29 5.22
C MET A 107 12.54 29.95 5.62
N THR A 108 13.37 29.02 6.10
CA THR A 108 12.92 27.71 6.60
C THR A 108 12.01 27.84 7.81
N MET A 109 12.29 28.75 8.74
CA MET A 109 11.45 28.93 9.94
C MET A 109 10.04 29.45 9.58
N ILE A 110 9.95 30.33 8.59
CA ILE A 110 8.66 30.86 8.09
C ILE A 110 7.85 29.73 7.44
N THR A 111 8.46 28.91 6.59
CA THR A 111 7.76 27.79 5.94
C THR A 111 7.41 26.67 6.91
N MET A 112 8.24 26.43 7.92
CA MET A 112 7.96 25.45 8.97
C MET A 112 6.79 25.89 9.86
N THR A 113 6.56 27.20 10.00
CA THR A 113 5.39 27.75 10.72
C THR A 113 4.11 27.68 9.90
N SER A 114 4.18 27.76 8.56
CA SER A 114 2.99 27.61 7.71
C SER A 114 2.57 26.15 7.48
N MET A 115 3.51 25.20 7.55
CA MET A 115 3.25 23.76 7.46
C MET A 115 2.15 23.22 8.40
N PRO A 116 2.14 23.51 9.72
CA PRO A 116 1.09 23.00 10.61
C PRO A 116 -0.31 23.48 10.21
N LEU A 117 -0.46 24.71 9.69
CA LEU A 117 -1.75 25.21 9.22
C LEU A 117 -2.29 24.35 8.06
N VAL A 118 -1.42 24.02 7.11
CA VAL A 118 -1.76 23.14 5.97
C VAL A 118 -2.10 21.73 6.45
N ILE A 119 -1.35 21.19 7.42
CA ILE A 119 -1.61 19.87 8.00
C ILE A 119 -2.96 19.84 8.71
N VAL A 120 -3.31 20.86 9.50
CA VAL A 120 -4.61 20.94 10.19
C VAL A 120 -5.76 20.99 9.19
N ILE A 121 -5.69 21.86 8.18
CA ILE A 121 -6.72 21.93 7.14
C ILE A 121 -6.82 20.59 6.40
N GLY A 122 -5.68 20.05 5.96
CA GLY A 122 -5.61 18.78 5.24
C GLY A 122 -6.15 17.58 6.05
N THR A 123 -5.91 17.54 7.36
CA THR A 123 -6.43 16.47 8.23
C THR A 123 -7.93 16.58 8.44
N VAL A 124 -8.49 17.79 8.58
CA VAL A 124 -9.93 18.01 8.66
C VAL A 124 -10.61 17.57 7.36
N PHE A 125 -10.15 18.08 6.21
CA PHE A 125 -10.68 17.66 4.90
C PHE A 125 -10.48 16.17 4.64
N GLY A 126 -9.32 15.62 5.00
CA GLY A 126 -9.04 14.18 4.88
C GLY A 126 -9.96 13.33 5.74
N SER A 127 -10.29 13.77 6.95
CA SER A 127 -11.24 13.08 7.83
C SER A 127 -12.66 13.08 7.26
N LEU A 128 -13.09 14.21 6.68
CA LEU A 128 -14.37 14.33 6.00
C LEU A 128 -14.43 13.42 4.77
N LEU A 129 -13.38 13.43 3.95
CA LEU A 129 -13.27 12.58 2.78
C LEU A 129 -13.27 11.09 3.14
N ARG A 130 -12.58 10.71 4.22
CA ARG A 130 -12.61 9.33 4.75
C ARG A 130 -14.01 8.93 5.20
N LYS A 131 -14.77 9.83 5.84
CA LYS A 131 -16.17 9.56 6.22
C LYS A 131 -17.06 9.36 4.99
N LEU A 132 -16.96 10.25 4.00
CA LEU A 132 -17.70 10.14 2.73
C LEU A 132 -17.35 8.85 1.98
N SER A 133 -16.06 8.53 1.90
CA SER A 133 -15.57 7.30 1.26
C SER A 133 -16.09 6.04 1.97
N ARG A 134 -16.10 6.01 3.31
CA ARG A 134 -16.71 4.90 4.07
C ARG A 134 -18.20 4.76 3.83
N ARG A 135 -18.94 5.88 3.75
CA ARG A 135 -20.37 5.86 3.45
C ARG A 135 -20.64 5.30 2.05
N SER A 136 -19.87 5.76 1.05
CA SER A 136 -19.96 5.25 -0.32
C SER A 136 -19.61 3.76 -0.40
N GLN A 137 -18.56 3.31 0.31
CA GLN A 137 -18.22 1.88 0.38
C GLN A 137 -19.33 1.07 1.04
N ALA A 138 -19.96 1.59 2.10
CA ALA A 138 -21.08 0.92 2.75
C ALA A 138 -22.31 0.80 1.82
N GLN A 139 -22.65 1.85 1.09
CA GLN A 139 -23.73 1.82 0.08
C GLN A 139 -23.42 0.79 -1.02
N ASN A 140 -22.20 0.78 -1.55
CA ASN A 140 -21.77 -0.20 -2.54
C ASN A 140 -21.82 -1.64 -2.01
N ALA A 141 -21.45 -1.85 -0.73
CA ALA A 141 -21.51 -3.18 -0.11
C ALA A 141 -22.95 -3.67 0.06
N ILE A 142 -23.90 -2.79 0.41
CA ILE A 142 -25.32 -3.14 0.49
C ILE A 142 -25.85 -3.50 -0.89
N ALA A 143 -25.58 -2.68 -1.91
CA ALA A 143 -26.00 -2.95 -3.28
C ALA A 143 -25.43 -4.28 -3.81
N ALA A 144 -24.15 -4.57 -3.52
CA ALA A 144 -23.53 -5.83 -3.88
C ALA A 144 -24.16 -7.03 -3.16
N ALA A 145 -24.47 -6.91 -1.87
CA ALA A 145 -25.12 -7.97 -1.10
C ALA A 145 -26.52 -8.30 -1.63
N VAL A 146 -27.32 -7.27 -1.96
CA VAL A 146 -28.64 -7.44 -2.58
C VAL A 146 -28.51 -8.14 -3.93
N ALA A 147 -27.56 -7.71 -4.77
CA ALA A 147 -27.32 -8.34 -6.06
C ALA A 147 -26.92 -9.82 -5.92
N ASP A 148 -26.04 -10.14 -4.97
CA ASP A 148 -25.65 -11.53 -4.68
C ASP A 148 -26.85 -12.37 -4.22
N GLU A 149 -27.72 -11.84 -3.35
CA GLU A 149 -28.93 -12.54 -2.89
C GLU A 149 -29.93 -12.77 -4.03
N ALA A 150 -30.16 -11.75 -4.87
CA ALA A 150 -31.05 -11.82 -6.02
C ALA A 150 -30.54 -12.84 -7.06
N PHE A 151 -29.22 -12.89 -7.32
CA PHE A 151 -28.63 -13.87 -8.23
C PHE A 151 -28.63 -15.28 -7.66
N ALA A 152 -28.32 -15.46 -6.37
CA ALA A 152 -28.37 -16.75 -5.71
C ALA A 152 -29.80 -17.34 -5.75
N ASN A 153 -30.82 -16.49 -5.62
CA ASN A 153 -32.23 -16.89 -5.58
C ASN A 153 -33.00 -16.51 -6.85
N ILE A 154 -32.34 -16.40 -8.00
CA ILE A 154 -32.95 -15.90 -9.25
C ILE A 154 -34.23 -16.63 -9.66
N ARG A 155 -34.34 -17.93 -9.35
CA ARG A 155 -35.54 -18.72 -9.63
C ARG A 155 -36.76 -18.23 -8.84
N THR A 156 -36.55 -17.78 -7.60
CA THR A 156 -37.63 -17.24 -6.75
C THR A 156 -38.04 -15.85 -7.20
N VAL A 157 -37.06 -14.97 -7.51
CA VAL A 157 -37.33 -13.62 -8.03
C VAL A 157 -38.16 -13.68 -9.30
N ARG A 158 -37.81 -14.58 -10.23
CA ARG A 158 -38.56 -14.81 -11.47
C ARG A 158 -39.91 -15.50 -11.25
N ALA A 159 -40.05 -16.36 -10.25
CA ALA A 159 -41.32 -17.00 -9.92
C ALA A 159 -42.36 -16.00 -9.38
N PHE A 160 -41.90 -14.94 -8.69
CA PHE A 160 -42.75 -13.85 -8.18
C PHE A 160 -42.78 -12.61 -9.09
N ALA A 161 -42.09 -12.62 -10.23
CA ALA A 161 -41.99 -11.48 -11.17
C ALA A 161 -41.53 -10.16 -10.49
N MET A 162 -40.59 -10.26 -9.54
CA MET A 162 -40.09 -9.12 -8.75
C MET A 162 -38.82 -8.47 -9.32
N GLU A 163 -38.45 -8.74 -10.59
CA GLU A 163 -37.20 -8.22 -11.17
C GLU A 163 -37.11 -6.69 -11.15
N ASN A 164 -38.22 -6.01 -11.45
CA ASN A 164 -38.25 -4.54 -11.46
C ASN A 164 -38.13 -3.95 -10.04
N GLN A 165 -38.56 -4.68 -9.02
CA GLN A 165 -38.52 -4.22 -7.63
C GLN A 165 -37.11 -4.32 -7.06
N GLU A 166 -36.39 -5.40 -7.36
CA GLU A 166 -34.96 -5.56 -7.01
C GLU A 166 -34.09 -4.50 -7.69
N ILE A 167 -34.33 -4.21 -8.97
CA ILE A 167 -33.61 -3.15 -9.71
C ILE A 167 -33.88 -1.77 -9.12
N ALA A 168 -35.14 -1.48 -8.77
CA ALA A 168 -35.51 -0.21 -8.14
C ALA A 168 -34.84 -0.04 -6.77
N PHE A 169 -34.77 -1.11 -5.96
CA PHE A 169 -34.13 -1.09 -4.65
C PHE A 169 -32.62 -0.79 -4.73
N VAL A 170 -31.91 -1.39 -5.70
CA VAL A 170 -30.47 -1.11 -5.92
C VAL A 170 -30.22 0.32 -6.37
N PHE A 171 -31.13 0.91 -7.15
CA PHE A 171 -31.01 2.30 -7.62
C PHE A 171 -31.29 3.36 -6.55
N ASP A 172 -31.99 3.00 -5.47
CA ASP A 172 -32.42 3.92 -4.39
C ASP A 172 -31.42 3.99 -3.21
N ILE A 173 -30.36 3.16 -3.22
CA ILE A 173 -29.29 3.09 -2.20
C ILE A 173 -28.19 4.13 -2.42
#